data_AF-A0A7S2WAV8-F1
#
_entry.id   AF-A0A7S2WAV8-F1
#
_cell.length_a   1.000
_cell.length_b   1.000
_cell.length_c   1.000
_cell.angle_alpha   90.00
_cell.angle_beta   90.00
_cell.angle_gamma   90.00
#
_symmetry.space_group_name_H-M   'P 1'
#
loop_
_entity.id
_entity.type
_entity.pdbx_description
1 polymer ?
#
loop_
_entity_poly.entity_id
_entity_poly.type
_entity_poly.pdbx_seq_one_letter_code
_entity_poly.pdbx_strand_id
1 'polypeptide(L)'
;NALVNNITTDDLVQKSREDECTLLLSTHAEVACDALLDIVECICYPPIDSSDEESGKKSFFEESVGEEALLSPLASDELIQKLAACAIKDNSPLAVTASRAILELFELATGRSKKTASSPAMDVSDNELNDQARAQIDAENISPENNNKLLKSGLTTTMHAKLISNIHLIIEGLCIGKNMETQTTGESNNCDSVRHPGRCIIQHPFNSRRLNLITVLADILCYKDYKVNNLSSKHTSLRGQPCFTSSHAALDLIMELPSPLEDDGVDENKVYNPWPALCDLVFAYPENNLFQIQFYRLIHALCMTDHEASLKIVVQKSKFVSRALAACKAADPVSLHGVLLRCLNALRLHSQSISPQSYLRNYLDSHDGWKAFQDELRRKTIEQQLPGGGIDVPYNGGEINKSQSVVEIDLGSLFADQLGFDSKLIKPYDGSINIFDEKSESASSSTTKKKKKGKKKKKKK
;
A
#
# COMPACT_ATOMS: atom_id res chain seq x y z
N ASN A 1 24.15 -13.45 -50.23
CA ASN A 1 24.03 -14.90 -49.97
C ASN A 1 25.33 -15.54 -49.48
N ALA A 2 25.96 -15.00 -48.43
CA ALA A 2 27.03 -15.70 -47.70
C ALA A 2 27.29 -15.00 -46.37
N LEU A 3 26.46 -15.29 -45.38
CA LEU A 3 26.72 -15.12 -43.94
C LEU A 3 25.73 -16.08 -43.26
N VAL A 4 26.04 -17.37 -43.35
CA VAL A 4 25.33 -18.43 -42.64
C VAL A 4 26.16 -18.74 -41.40
N ASN A 5 25.52 -18.56 -40.25
CA ASN A 5 26.08 -18.69 -38.91
C ASN A 5 26.59 -20.11 -38.64
N ASN A 6 27.86 -20.22 -38.25
CA ASN A 6 28.39 -21.39 -37.55
C ASN A 6 27.98 -21.27 -36.07
N ILE A 7 26.79 -21.73 -35.73
CA ILE A 7 26.48 -22.07 -34.33
C ILE A 7 27.10 -23.42 -34.09
N THR A 8 28.13 -23.47 -33.25
CA THR A 8 28.81 -24.70 -32.88
C THR A 8 27.86 -25.61 -32.09
N THR A 9 27.87 -26.91 -32.37
CA THR A 9 27.05 -27.90 -31.65
C THR A 9 27.28 -27.88 -30.14
N ASP A 10 28.46 -27.43 -29.70
CA ASP A 10 28.78 -27.26 -28.28
C ASP A 10 27.97 -26.13 -27.62
N ASP A 11 27.64 -25.05 -28.34
CA ASP A 11 26.80 -23.96 -27.80
C ASP A 11 25.35 -24.43 -27.58
N LEU A 12 24.86 -25.33 -28.44
CA LEU A 12 23.51 -25.90 -28.29
C LEU A 12 23.44 -26.90 -27.13
N VAL A 13 24.48 -27.69 -26.91
CA VAL A 13 24.55 -28.65 -25.79
C VAL A 13 24.72 -27.92 -24.46
N GLN A 14 25.53 -26.86 -24.44
CA GLN A 14 25.73 -26.07 -23.23
C GLN A 14 24.46 -25.31 -22.84
N LYS A 15 23.79 -24.68 -23.81
CA LYS A 15 22.49 -24.03 -23.60
C LYS A 15 21.42 -25.02 -23.12
N SER A 16 21.37 -26.22 -23.71
CA SER A 16 20.42 -27.26 -23.29
C SER A 16 20.67 -27.75 -21.86
N ARG A 17 21.92 -27.81 -21.39
CA ARG A 17 22.25 -28.20 -20.02
C ARG A 17 21.97 -27.10 -19.00
N GLU A 18 22.21 -25.85 -19.38
CA GLU A 18 21.87 -24.68 -18.57
C GLU A 18 20.34 -24.57 -18.42
N ASP A 19 19.57 -24.81 -19.49
CA ASP A 19 18.11 -24.84 -19.45
C ASP A 19 17.57 -25.98 -18.56
N GLU A 20 18.16 -27.18 -18.63
CA GLU A 20 17.74 -28.34 -17.82
C GLU A 20 18.09 -28.18 -16.33
N CYS A 21 19.27 -27.65 -16.01
CA CYS A 21 19.63 -27.32 -14.63
C CYS A 21 18.76 -26.20 -14.04
N THR A 22 18.42 -25.19 -14.85
CA THR A 22 17.55 -24.09 -14.42
C THR A 22 16.13 -24.59 -14.15
N LEU A 23 15.62 -25.51 -14.96
CA LEU A 23 14.30 -26.12 -14.79
C LEU A 23 14.23 -26.99 -13.52
N LEU A 24 15.25 -27.79 -13.26
CA LEU A 24 15.33 -28.62 -12.04
C LEU A 24 15.50 -27.78 -10.77
N LEU A 25 16.33 -26.74 -10.82
CA LEU A 25 16.49 -25.81 -9.68
C LEU A 25 15.20 -25.02 -9.41
N SER A 26 14.45 -24.63 -10.44
CA SER A 26 13.17 -23.93 -10.30
C SER A 26 12.12 -24.81 -9.63
N THR A 27 11.98 -26.06 -10.08
CA THR A 27 10.99 -27.00 -9.51
C THR A 27 11.32 -27.38 -8.06
N HIS A 28 12.59 -27.59 -7.73
CA HIS A 28 12.96 -27.85 -6.33
C HIS A 28 12.79 -26.64 -5.42
N ALA A 29 13.02 -25.43 -5.92
CA ALA A 29 12.82 -24.21 -5.14
C ALA A 29 11.33 -23.87 -4.96
N GLU A 30 10.49 -24.13 -5.97
CA GLU A 30 9.03 -24.05 -5.87
C GLU A 30 8.51 -25.00 -4.79
N VAL A 31 8.87 -26.28 -4.87
CA VAL A 31 8.46 -27.28 -3.87
C VAL A 31 8.96 -26.92 -2.47
N ALA A 32 10.15 -26.33 -2.34
CA ALA A 32 10.66 -25.88 -1.05
C ALA A 32 9.91 -24.66 -0.50
N CYS A 33 9.52 -23.71 -1.37
CA CYS A 33 8.70 -22.57 -0.95
C CYS A 33 7.29 -23.02 -0.56
N ASP A 34 6.66 -23.87 -1.35
CA ASP A 34 5.33 -24.42 -1.07
C ASP A 34 5.35 -25.23 0.23
N ALA A 35 6.36 -26.09 0.43
CA ALA A 35 6.50 -26.82 1.69
C ALA A 35 6.74 -25.92 2.91
N LEU A 36 7.49 -24.82 2.73
CA LEU A 36 7.65 -23.83 3.81
C LEU A 36 6.33 -23.14 4.12
N LEU A 37 5.55 -22.79 3.10
CA LEU A 37 4.23 -22.18 3.28
C LEU A 37 3.27 -23.14 3.98
N ASP A 38 3.21 -24.40 3.54
CA ASP A 38 2.38 -25.45 4.16
C ASP A 38 2.73 -25.66 5.65
N ILE A 39 4.02 -25.75 5.97
CA ILE A 39 4.49 -25.89 7.36
C ILE A 39 4.03 -24.70 8.19
N VAL A 40 4.15 -23.51 7.62
CA VAL A 40 3.87 -22.25 8.30
C VAL A 40 2.37 -22.05 8.49
N GLU A 41 1.54 -22.38 7.51
CA GLU A 41 0.09 -22.38 7.63
C GLU A 41 -0.38 -23.38 8.70
N CYS A 42 0.17 -24.59 8.72
CA CYS A 42 -0.15 -25.59 9.74
C CYS A 42 0.19 -25.12 11.17
N ILE A 43 1.28 -24.37 11.32
CA ILE A 43 1.70 -23.82 12.61
C ILE A 43 0.79 -22.68 13.06
N CYS A 44 0.45 -21.76 12.14
CA CYS A 44 -0.34 -20.57 12.47
C CYS A 44 -1.84 -20.85 12.57
N TYR A 45 -2.30 -21.88 11.86
CA TYR A 45 -3.69 -22.32 11.77
C TYR A 45 -3.76 -23.83 12.00
N PRO A 46 -3.54 -24.30 13.24
CA PRO A 46 -3.77 -25.70 13.54
C PRO A 46 -5.22 -26.04 13.16
N PRO A 47 -5.46 -27.20 12.51
CA PRO A 47 -6.80 -27.64 12.18
C PRO A 47 -7.67 -27.55 13.43
N ILE A 48 -8.85 -26.93 13.32
CA ILE A 48 -9.80 -26.93 14.42
C ILE A 48 -10.21 -28.38 14.60
N ASP A 49 -9.73 -29.01 15.68
CA ASP A 49 -10.14 -30.36 16.05
C ASP A 49 -11.66 -30.37 16.17
N SER A 50 -12.33 -30.92 15.17
CA SER A 50 -13.80 -31.00 15.09
C SER A 50 -14.35 -32.09 16.02
N SER A 51 -13.66 -32.38 17.12
CA SER A 51 -13.90 -33.53 17.98
C SER A 51 -14.07 -33.20 19.46
N ASP A 52 -14.41 -31.97 19.82
CA ASP A 52 -14.67 -31.57 21.20
C ASP A 52 -16.13 -31.10 21.40
N GLU A 53 -17.07 -32.00 21.12
CA GLU A 53 -18.22 -32.15 22.03
C GLU A 53 -17.86 -33.28 22.99
N GLU A 54 -17.92 -32.98 24.30
CA GLU A 54 -17.77 -33.90 25.43
C GLU A 54 -16.34 -34.26 25.90
N SER A 55 -15.73 -33.40 26.73
CA SER A 55 -15.49 -33.76 28.15
C SER A 55 -14.65 -32.72 28.89
N GLY A 56 -15.04 -32.47 30.14
CA GLY A 56 -14.57 -31.36 30.95
C GLY A 56 -13.12 -31.45 31.44
N LYS A 57 -12.53 -30.25 31.54
CA LYS A 57 -11.44 -29.85 32.44
C LYS A 57 -10.12 -30.63 32.32
N LYS A 58 -9.23 -30.12 31.47
CA LYS A 58 -7.78 -30.15 31.70
C LYS A 58 -7.22 -28.73 31.64
N SER A 59 -6.67 -28.28 32.77
CA SER A 59 -5.80 -27.11 32.83
C SER A 59 -4.48 -27.47 32.14
N PHE A 60 -4.39 -27.14 30.86
CA PHE A 60 -3.18 -27.36 30.07
C PHE A 60 -2.16 -26.25 30.37
N PHE A 61 -0.94 -26.65 30.67
CA PHE A 61 0.24 -25.81 30.73
C PHE A 61 0.42 -25.10 29.38
N GLU A 62 0.18 -23.78 29.33
CA GLU A 62 0.65 -22.89 28.26
C GLU A 62 2.15 -22.60 28.46
N GLU A 63 3.01 -23.58 28.20
CA GLU A 63 4.41 -23.28 27.90
C GLU A 63 4.49 -22.89 26.42
N SER A 64 4.35 -21.58 26.16
CA SER A 64 4.45 -20.96 24.84
C SER A 64 5.88 -20.97 24.28
N VAL A 65 6.48 -22.15 24.18
CA VAL A 65 7.79 -22.33 23.53
C VAL A 65 7.63 -22.62 22.02
N GLY A 66 6.42 -22.84 21.51
CA GLY A 66 6.21 -23.44 20.18
C GLY A 66 6.27 -22.49 18.98
N GLU A 67 5.38 -21.49 18.90
CA GLU A 67 5.05 -20.86 17.61
C GLU A 67 6.05 -19.77 17.19
N GLU A 68 6.42 -18.87 18.10
CA GLU A 68 7.34 -17.77 17.80
C GLU A 68 8.75 -18.26 17.46
N ALA A 69 9.23 -19.30 18.15
CA ALA A 69 10.54 -19.89 17.86
C ALA A 69 10.55 -20.59 16.49
N LEU A 70 9.48 -21.31 16.13
CA LEU A 70 9.33 -21.96 14.82
C LEU A 70 9.22 -20.97 13.66
N LEU A 71 8.62 -19.80 13.91
CA LEU A 71 8.42 -18.77 12.89
C LEU A 71 9.53 -17.71 12.88
N SER A 72 10.38 -17.67 13.89
CA SER A 72 11.55 -16.78 13.93
C SER A 72 12.48 -16.85 12.70
N PRO A 73 12.68 -18.01 12.04
CA PRO A 73 13.43 -18.08 10.78
C PRO A 73 12.76 -17.32 9.62
N LEU A 74 11.44 -17.15 9.65
CA LEU A 74 10.70 -16.37 8.64
C LEU A 74 10.98 -14.88 8.73
N ALA A 75 11.35 -14.41 9.93
CA ALA A 75 11.84 -13.06 10.17
C ALA A 75 13.37 -12.94 10.04
N SER A 76 14.07 -14.00 9.63
CA SER A 76 15.51 -13.91 9.42
C SER A 76 15.81 -12.99 8.24
N ASP A 77 16.77 -12.09 8.45
CA ASP A 77 17.21 -11.14 7.43
C ASP A 77 17.70 -11.87 6.18
N GLU A 78 18.42 -12.98 6.41
CA GLU A 78 18.96 -13.81 5.35
C GLU A 78 17.87 -14.40 4.44
N LEU A 79 16.75 -14.89 5.00
CA LEU A 79 15.66 -15.42 4.20
C LEU A 79 14.98 -14.32 3.38
N ILE A 80 14.61 -13.20 4.01
CA ILE A 80 13.94 -12.09 3.33
C ILE A 80 14.82 -11.52 2.23
N GLN A 81 16.12 -11.33 2.51
CA GLN A 81 17.09 -10.86 1.52
C GLN A 81 17.24 -11.84 0.36
N LYS A 82 17.32 -13.16 0.63
CA LYS A 82 17.40 -14.18 -0.43
C LYS A 82 16.14 -14.23 -1.28
N LEU A 83 14.96 -14.19 -0.68
CA LEU A 83 13.69 -14.15 -1.40
C LEU A 83 13.59 -12.88 -2.25
N ALA A 84 13.94 -11.72 -1.70
CA ALA A 84 13.93 -10.45 -2.43
C ALA A 84 14.94 -10.48 -3.59
N ALA A 85 16.14 -11.00 -3.38
CA ALA A 85 17.15 -11.19 -4.43
C ALA A 85 16.68 -12.15 -5.52
N CYS A 86 15.99 -13.24 -5.17
CA CYS A 86 15.38 -14.15 -6.14
C CYS A 86 14.24 -13.48 -6.92
N ALA A 87 13.44 -12.63 -6.26
CA ALA A 87 12.35 -11.90 -6.90
C ALA A 87 12.83 -10.84 -7.91
N ILE A 88 14.08 -10.37 -7.81
CA ILE A 88 14.68 -9.42 -8.76
C ILE A 88 15.06 -10.08 -10.09
N LYS A 89 15.49 -11.35 -10.06
CA LYS A 89 15.96 -12.07 -11.25
C LYS A 89 14.90 -12.00 -12.36
N ASP A 90 15.36 -11.94 -13.61
CA ASP A 90 14.51 -11.93 -14.82
C ASP A 90 13.34 -12.89 -14.69
N ASN A 91 12.20 -12.56 -15.33
CA ASN A 91 10.85 -13.15 -15.27
C ASN A 91 10.80 -14.70 -15.30
N SER A 92 11.45 -15.33 -14.33
CA SER A 92 11.63 -16.74 -14.15
C SER A 92 10.53 -17.24 -13.22
N PRO A 93 10.12 -18.51 -13.35
CA PRO A 93 9.16 -19.09 -12.42
C PRO A 93 9.60 -18.92 -10.96
N LEU A 94 10.90 -19.12 -10.69
CA LEU A 94 11.51 -18.86 -9.38
C LEU A 94 11.27 -17.43 -8.85
N ALA A 95 11.37 -16.40 -9.68
CA ALA A 95 11.12 -15.02 -9.26
C ALA A 95 9.64 -14.78 -8.92
N VAL A 96 8.72 -15.42 -9.66
CA VAL A 96 7.28 -15.39 -9.37
C VAL A 96 7.01 -16.06 -8.03
N THR A 97 7.54 -17.26 -7.81
CA THR A 97 7.39 -18.03 -6.56
C THR A 97 7.98 -17.27 -5.38
N ALA A 98 9.18 -16.69 -5.53
CA ALA A 98 9.78 -15.89 -4.47
C ALA A 98 8.92 -14.66 -4.12
N SER A 99 8.38 -13.95 -5.11
CA SER A 99 7.48 -12.80 -4.87
C SER A 99 6.18 -13.21 -4.18
N ARG A 100 5.64 -14.39 -4.51
CA ARG A 100 4.45 -14.96 -3.90
C ARG A 100 4.72 -15.37 -2.45
N ALA A 101 5.83 -16.04 -2.19
CA ALA A 101 6.25 -16.42 -0.85
C ALA A 101 6.44 -15.18 0.06
N ILE A 102 7.04 -14.09 -0.44
CA ILE A 102 7.14 -12.83 0.31
C ILE A 102 5.75 -12.30 0.68
N LEU A 103 4.81 -12.30 -0.27
CA LEU A 103 3.44 -11.83 -0.05
C LEU A 103 2.73 -12.68 1.00
N GLU A 104 2.71 -14.00 0.84
CA GLU A 104 2.00 -14.92 1.74
C GLU A 104 2.62 -14.91 3.14
N LEU A 105 3.96 -14.85 3.25
CA LEU A 105 4.64 -14.68 4.54
C LEU A 105 4.22 -13.39 5.24
N PHE A 106 4.05 -12.29 4.49
CA PHE A 106 3.60 -11.02 5.06
C PHE A 106 2.12 -11.04 5.45
N GLU A 107 1.26 -11.61 4.60
CA GLU A 107 -0.17 -11.75 4.89
C GLU A 107 -0.41 -12.59 6.14
N LEU A 108 0.34 -13.68 6.27
CA LEU A 108 0.34 -14.51 7.46
C LEU A 108 0.78 -13.73 8.69
N ALA A 109 1.95 -13.08 8.62
CA ALA A 109 2.50 -12.31 9.73
C ALA A 109 1.51 -11.23 10.18
N THR A 110 0.80 -10.59 9.26
CA THR A 110 -0.19 -9.55 9.56
C THR A 110 -1.57 -10.09 9.94
N GLY A 111 -1.80 -11.40 9.84
CA GLY A 111 -3.09 -12.03 10.12
C GLY A 111 -4.15 -11.82 9.04
N ARG A 112 -3.74 -11.43 7.83
CA ARG A 112 -4.64 -11.19 6.69
C ARG A 112 -5.04 -12.47 5.96
N SER A 113 -4.25 -13.54 6.03
CA SER A 113 -4.53 -14.82 5.36
C SER A 113 -5.89 -15.44 5.75
N LYS A 114 -6.39 -15.18 6.96
CA LYS A 114 -7.73 -15.63 7.39
C LYS A 114 -8.89 -15.02 6.58
N LYS A 115 -8.69 -13.88 5.93
CA LYS A 115 -9.76 -13.20 5.17
C LYS A 115 -9.93 -13.74 3.75
N THR A 116 -8.95 -14.45 3.21
CA THR A 116 -8.99 -14.98 1.83
C THR A 116 -9.52 -16.41 1.76
N ALA A 117 -9.47 -17.18 2.86
CA ALA A 117 -9.91 -18.57 2.91
C ALA A 117 -11.44 -18.76 2.96
N SER A 118 -12.23 -17.73 3.28
CA SER A 118 -13.68 -17.77 3.06
C SER A 118 -13.94 -17.57 1.57
N SER A 119 -13.80 -18.65 0.81
CA SER A 119 -14.20 -18.69 -0.60
C SER A 119 -15.63 -18.14 -0.70
N PRO A 120 -15.92 -17.16 -1.57
CA PRO A 120 -17.29 -16.78 -1.84
C PRO A 120 -17.91 -18.00 -2.50
N ALA A 121 -18.69 -18.76 -1.73
CA ALA A 121 -19.46 -19.88 -2.26
C ALA A 121 -20.45 -19.28 -3.27
N MET A 122 -20.06 -19.29 -4.54
CA MET A 122 -20.95 -19.06 -5.66
C MET A 122 -21.78 -20.32 -5.84
N ASP A 123 -22.74 -20.54 -4.95
CA ASP A 123 -23.98 -21.27 -5.20
C ASP A 123 -24.83 -21.29 -3.93
N VAL A 124 -26.15 -21.21 -4.13
CA VAL A 124 -27.26 -21.54 -3.20
C VAL A 124 -28.06 -20.36 -2.59
N SER A 125 -29.10 -19.98 -3.35
CA SER A 125 -30.50 -19.68 -2.96
C SER A 125 -30.85 -18.69 -1.84
N ASP A 126 -31.58 -17.64 -2.21
CA ASP A 126 -32.73 -16.91 -1.59
C ASP A 126 -32.87 -16.71 -0.06
N ASN A 127 -31.93 -17.14 0.80
CA ASN A 127 -31.96 -16.92 2.25
C ASN A 127 -30.87 -15.92 2.75
N GLU A 128 -30.12 -15.28 1.84
CA GLU A 128 -28.88 -14.52 2.13
C GLU A 128 -29.04 -13.28 3.04
N LEU A 129 -30.21 -12.65 3.11
CA LEU A 129 -30.35 -11.37 3.83
C LEU A 129 -30.27 -11.50 5.36
N ASN A 130 -30.63 -12.66 5.92
CA ASN A 130 -30.64 -12.85 7.36
C ASN A 130 -29.31 -13.42 7.89
N ASP A 131 -28.60 -14.18 7.05
CA ASP A 131 -27.32 -14.79 7.41
C ASP A 131 -26.13 -13.82 7.18
N GLN A 132 -26.20 -12.91 6.20
CA GLN A 132 -25.22 -11.81 6.08
C GLN A 132 -25.30 -10.82 7.24
N ALA A 133 -26.51 -10.52 7.73
CA ALA A 133 -26.70 -9.64 8.89
C ALA A 133 -26.19 -10.30 10.19
N ARG A 134 -26.41 -11.60 10.38
CA ARG A 134 -25.85 -12.35 11.53
C ARG A 134 -24.34 -12.50 11.44
N ALA A 135 -23.79 -12.80 10.26
CA ALA A 135 -22.35 -12.89 10.05
C ALA A 135 -21.64 -11.53 10.27
N GLN A 136 -22.27 -10.40 9.91
CA GLN A 136 -21.74 -9.06 10.22
C GLN A 136 -21.78 -8.76 11.73
N ILE A 137 -22.86 -9.11 12.43
CA ILE A 137 -23.02 -8.87 13.87
C ILE A 137 -22.03 -9.72 14.71
N ASP A 138 -21.76 -10.96 14.29
CA ASP A 138 -20.79 -11.83 14.98
C ASP A 138 -19.34 -11.45 14.64
N ALA A 139 -19.07 -10.97 13.42
CA ALA A 139 -17.75 -10.46 13.03
C ALA A 139 -17.38 -9.14 13.71
N GLU A 140 -18.36 -8.28 14.06
CA GLU A 140 -18.10 -7.04 14.81
C GLU A 140 -17.76 -7.29 16.29
N ASN A 141 -18.20 -8.40 16.88
CA ASN A 141 -18.00 -8.68 18.31
C ASN A 141 -16.70 -9.41 18.64
N ILE A 142 -16.06 -10.07 17.68
CA ILE A 142 -14.74 -10.69 17.85
C ILE A 142 -13.79 -10.01 16.88
N SER A 143 -13.16 -8.90 17.30
CA SER A 143 -12.09 -8.30 16.49
C SER A 143 -11.04 -9.40 16.22
N PRO A 144 -10.88 -9.86 14.96
CA PRO A 144 -9.97 -10.95 14.63
C PRO A 144 -8.52 -10.62 15.01
N GLU A 145 -8.22 -9.34 15.21
CA GLU A 145 -6.93 -8.81 15.64
C GLU A 145 -6.57 -9.22 17.08
N ASN A 146 -7.55 -9.44 17.96
CA ASN A 146 -7.30 -9.79 19.37
C ASN A 146 -6.84 -11.25 19.56
N ASN A 147 -7.00 -12.11 18.56
CA ASN A 147 -6.67 -13.54 18.65
C ASN A 147 -5.43 -13.95 17.83
N ASN A 148 -4.79 -13.02 17.10
CA ASN A 148 -3.58 -13.35 16.36
C ASN A 148 -2.37 -13.39 17.31
N LYS A 149 -1.87 -14.59 17.60
CA LYS A 149 -0.68 -14.81 18.44
C LYS A 149 0.58 -14.19 17.84
N LEU A 150 0.69 -14.10 16.51
CA LEU A 150 1.83 -13.49 15.81
C LEU A 150 1.89 -11.97 15.99
N LEU A 151 0.72 -11.32 15.96
CA LEU A 151 0.64 -9.88 16.28
C LEU A 151 1.05 -9.62 17.73
N LYS A 152 0.68 -10.53 18.65
CA LYS A 152 1.05 -10.41 20.07
C LYS A 152 2.53 -10.68 20.34
N SER A 153 3.13 -11.65 19.65
CA SER A 153 4.56 -11.95 19.78
C SER A 153 5.45 -10.81 19.26
N GLY A 154 4.94 -10.04 18.29
CA GLY A 154 5.71 -8.97 17.65
C GLY A 154 6.58 -9.47 16.50
N LEU A 155 6.47 -10.75 16.13
CA LEU A 155 7.06 -11.30 14.91
C LEU A 155 6.68 -10.47 13.68
N THR A 156 5.42 -10.02 13.61
CA THR A 156 4.93 -9.16 12.53
C THR A 156 5.71 -7.86 12.42
N THR A 157 6.00 -7.21 13.55
CA THR A 157 6.78 -5.96 13.58
C THR A 157 8.22 -6.22 13.14
N THR A 158 8.82 -7.33 13.56
CA THR A 158 10.17 -7.72 13.15
C THR A 158 10.22 -8.01 11.64
N MET A 159 9.28 -8.79 11.11
CA MET A 159 9.18 -9.08 9.67
C MET A 159 8.96 -7.81 8.86
N HIS A 160 8.07 -6.92 9.32
CA HIS A 160 7.83 -5.63 8.68
C HIS A 160 9.10 -4.77 8.64
N ALA A 161 9.82 -4.66 9.76
CA ALA A 161 11.10 -3.95 9.82
C ALA A 161 12.15 -4.54 8.86
N LYS A 162 12.20 -5.87 8.71
CA LYS A 162 13.10 -6.55 7.76
C LYS A 162 12.69 -6.35 6.30
N LEU A 163 11.40 -6.26 6.00
CA LEU A 163 10.93 -5.90 4.67
C LEU A 163 11.26 -4.44 4.34
N ILE A 164 11.15 -3.54 5.33
CA ILE A 164 11.57 -2.14 5.19
C ILE A 164 13.07 -2.05 4.88
N SER A 165 13.94 -2.78 5.60
CA SER A 165 15.38 -2.76 5.31
C SER A 165 15.73 -3.28 3.92
N ASN A 166 14.87 -4.11 3.33
CA ASN A 166 15.01 -4.68 1.99
C ASN A 166 14.12 -3.99 0.94
N ILE A 167 13.54 -2.81 1.24
CA ILE A 167 12.59 -2.15 0.34
C ILE A 167 13.18 -1.77 -1.02
N HIS A 168 14.49 -1.46 -1.05
CA HIS A 168 15.22 -1.20 -2.28
C HIS A 168 15.21 -2.41 -3.23
N LEU A 169 15.34 -3.64 -2.70
CA LEU A 169 15.27 -4.87 -3.49
C LEU A 169 13.85 -5.13 -4.01
N ILE A 170 12.83 -4.86 -3.19
CA ILE A 170 11.43 -4.96 -3.61
C ILE A 170 11.17 -4.01 -4.79
N ILE A 171 11.64 -2.77 -4.70
CA ILE A 171 11.50 -1.75 -5.76
C ILE A 171 12.30 -2.12 -7.00
N GLU A 172 13.50 -2.68 -6.82
CA GLU A 172 14.30 -3.20 -7.92
C GLU A 172 13.56 -4.32 -8.67
N GLY A 173 12.92 -5.25 -7.96
CA GLY A 173 12.17 -6.37 -8.53
C GLY A 173 10.89 -5.97 -9.26
N LEU A 174 10.34 -4.79 -8.94
CA LEU A 174 9.28 -4.18 -9.76
C LEU A 174 9.78 -3.91 -11.19
N CYS A 175 11.08 -3.67 -11.36
CA CYS A 175 11.74 -3.34 -12.63
C CYS A 175 11.07 -2.17 -13.36
N ILE A 176 10.47 -1.26 -12.60
CA ILE A 176 9.80 -0.09 -13.14
C ILE A 176 10.89 0.96 -13.41
N GLY A 177 11.52 0.86 -14.60
CA GLY A 177 12.57 1.79 -15.05
C GLY A 177 13.80 1.15 -15.72
N LYS A 178 13.97 -0.17 -15.65
CA LYS A 178 15.19 -0.86 -16.16
C LYS A 178 15.16 -1.22 -17.65
N ASN A 179 13.99 -1.29 -18.30
CA ASN A 179 13.91 -1.67 -19.72
C ASN A 179 13.95 -0.43 -20.62
N MET A 180 15.16 0.10 -20.77
CA MET A 180 15.56 1.21 -21.64
C MET A 180 16.03 0.71 -23.02
N GLU A 181 15.40 -0.30 -23.61
CA GLU A 181 15.60 -0.51 -25.04
C GLU A 181 14.88 0.61 -25.78
N THR A 182 15.65 1.66 -26.10
CA THR A 182 15.34 2.53 -27.22
C THR A 182 15.28 1.63 -28.45
N GLN A 183 14.09 1.12 -28.77
CA GLN A 183 13.81 0.61 -30.10
C GLN A 183 14.05 1.77 -31.06
N THR A 184 15.27 1.80 -31.60
CA THR A 184 15.65 2.61 -32.74
C THR A 184 14.81 2.11 -33.90
N THR A 185 13.63 2.73 -34.08
CA THR A 185 12.94 2.89 -35.37
C THR A 185 13.01 1.69 -36.31
N GLY A 186 12.69 0.50 -35.79
CA GLY A 186 12.26 -0.62 -36.61
C GLY A 186 10.74 -0.65 -36.54
N GLU A 187 10.06 -0.53 -37.66
CA GLU A 187 8.61 -0.57 -37.82
C GLU A 187 8.04 -1.94 -37.40
N SER A 188 8.09 -2.27 -36.11
CA SER A 188 7.42 -3.43 -35.53
C SER A 188 5.98 -3.06 -35.24
N ASN A 189 5.12 -3.34 -36.21
CA ASN A 189 3.71 -2.95 -36.25
C ASN A 189 2.78 -3.70 -35.27
N ASN A 190 3.25 -4.32 -34.17
CA ASN A 190 2.31 -5.10 -33.34
C ASN A 190 2.77 -5.48 -31.91
N CYS A 191 3.20 -4.54 -31.06
CA CYS A 191 3.46 -4.87 -29.65
C CYS A 191 2.94 -3.79 -28.69
N ASP A 192 2.09 -4.22 -27.72
CA ASP A 192 1.47 -3.45 -26.63
C ASP A 192 2.50 -2.84 -25.67
N SER A 193 3.28 -1.90 -26.16
CA SER A 193 4.46 -1.38 -25.49
C SER A 193 4.25 0.12 -25.19
N VAL A 194 4.36 0.50 -23.91
CA VAL A 194 4.10 1.88 -23.45
C VAL A 194 5.40 2.63 -23.28
N ARG A 195 5.49 3.84 -23.85
CA ARG A 195 6.60 4.77 -23.63
C ARG A 195 6.38 5.58 -22.36
N HIS A 196 7.21 5.35 -21.35
CA HIS A 196 7.26 6.16 -20.13
C HIS A 196 7.84 7.56 -20.43
N PRO A 197 7.47 8.64 -19.70
CA PRO A 197 8.08 9.97 -19.80
C PRO A 197 9.58 10.05 -19.40
N GLY A 198 10.24 8.90 -19.29
CA GLY A 198 11.69 8.74 -19.28
C GLY A 198 12.03 7.44 -20.01
N ARG A 199 12.01 7.47 -21.35
CA ARG A 199 12.56 6.51 -22.34
C ARG A 199 12.41 4.98 -22.12
N CYS A 200 11.65 4.49 -21.15
CA CYS A 200 11.45 3.06 -20.95
C CYS A 200 10.24 2.52 -21.72
N ILE A 201 10.38 1.31 -22.25
CA ILE A 201 9.28 0.51 -22.79
C ILE A 201 9.13 -0.73 -21.91
N ILE A 202 8.00 -0.83 -21.20
CA ILE A 202 7.73 -2.01 -20.35
C ILE A 202 6.90 -3.01 -21.16
N GLN A 203 7.53 -4.12 -21.57
CA GLN A 203 6.81 -5.28 -22.10
C GLN A 203 6.13 -5.99 -20.91
N HIS A 204 4.80 -6.13 -20.98
CA HIS A 204 3.94 -6.74 -19.95
C HIS A 204 4.12 -6.15 -18.53
N PRO A 205 3.68 -4.91 -18.27
CA PRO A 205 3.88 -4.23 -16.96
C PRO A 205 3.32 -4.98 -15.74
N PHE A 206 2.37 -5.88 -15.92
CA PHE A 206 1.65 -6.55 -14.84
C PHE A 206 1.67 -8.06 -14.98
N ASN A 207 2.86 -8.65 -14.92
CA ASN A 207 2.96 -10.07 -14.62
C ASN A 207 2.66 -10.32 -13.13
N SER A 208 2.38 -11.58 -12.77
CA SER A 208 2.06 -11.97 -11.39
C SER A 208 3.12 -11.52 -10.39
N ARG A 209 4.42 -11.62 -10.77
CA ARG A 209 5.54 -11.17 -9.95
C ARG A 209 5.43 -9.69 -9.56
N ARG A 210 5.24 -8.80 -10.54
CA ARG A 210 5.13 -7.35 -10.30
C ARG A 210 3.90 -7.03 -9.47
N LEU A 211 2.75 -7.65 -9.76
CA LEU A 211 1.54 -7.43 -8.97
C LEU A 211 1.70 -7.86 -7.51
N ASN A 212 2.37 -9.00 -7.26
CA ASN A 212 2.69 -9.46 -5.91
C ASN A 212 3.59 -8.44 -5.19
N LEU A 213 4.67 -7.99 -5.82
CA LEU A 213 5.58 -7.00 -5.23
C LEU A 213 4.92 -5.63 -4.99
N ILE A 214 4.02 -5.18 -5.89
CA ILE A 214 3.24 -3.95 -5.67
C ILE A 214 2.29 -4.14 -4.48
N THR A 215 1.69 -5.32 -4.35
CA THR A 215 0.84 -5.65 -3.20
C THR A 215 1.64 -5.64 -1.91
N VAL A 216 2.82 -6.27 -1.89
CA VAL A 216 3.77 -6.23 -0.76
C VAL A 216 4.16 -4.80 -0.41
N LEU A 217 4.46 -3.96 -1.40
CA LEU A 217 4.79 -2.55 -1.18
C LEU A 217 3.60 -1.80 -0.56
N ALA A 218 2.39 -1.97 -1.08
CA ALA A 218 1.18 -1.37 -0.52
C ALA A 218 0.95 -1.86 0.92
N ASP A 219 1.23 -3.12 1.19
CA ASP A 219 1.11 -3.77 2.48
C ASP A 219 2.11 -3.23 3.51
N ILE A 220 3.37 -3.04 3.11
CA ILE A 220 4.41 -2.38 3.92
C ILE A 220 3.97 -0.96 4.28
N LEU A 221 3.47 -0.19 3.32
CA LEU A 221 3.08 1.21 3.56
C LEU A 221 1.77 1.34 4.36
N CYS A 222 0.83 0.42 4.19
CA CYS A 222 -0.45 0.39 4.91
C CYS A 222 -0.35 -0.23 6.32
N TYR A 223 0.81 -0.76 6.73
CA TYR A 223 0.96 -1.44 8.00
C TYR A 223 0.75 -0.46 9.17
N LYS A 224 -0.06 -0.87 10.15
CA LYS A 224 -0.34 -0.10 11.37
C LYS A 224 0.29 -0.84 12.55
N ASP A 225 1.18 -0.17 13.29
CA ASP A 225 1.83 -0.77 14.44
C ASP A 225 0.82 -1.02 15.58
N TYR A 226 0.56 -2.30 15.87
CA TYR A 226 -0.47 -2.72 16.84
C TYR A 226 -0.10 -2.39 18.30
N LYS A 227 1.21 -2.37 18.62
CA LYS A 227 1.70 -2.18 19.99
C LYS A 227 1.33 -0.83 20.61
N VAL A 228 1.08 0.21 19.81
CA VAL A 228 0.80 1.56 20.33
C VAL A 228 -0.63 1.69 20.86
N ASN A 229 -1.59 0.92 20.34
CA ASN A 229 -3.00 1.11 20.66
C ASN A 229 -3.41 0.49 22.01
N ASN A 230 -2.75 -0.58 22.45
CA ASN A 230 -3.17 -1.31 23.65
C ASN A 230 -2.58 -0.79 24.98
N LEU A 231 -1.54 0.05 24.94
CA LEU A 231 -0.89 0.60 26.15
C LEU A 231 -1.52 1.92 26.64
N SER A 232 -2.43 2.54 25.89
CA SER A 232 -2.90 3.91 26.16
C SER A 232 -4.33 4.04 26.74
N SER A 233 -4.97 2.96 27.20
CA SER A 233 -6.34 3.08 27.75
C SER A 233 -6.44 3.78 29.12
N LYS A 234 -5.30 4.11 29.75
CA LYS A 234 -5.27 4.80 31.06
C LYS A 234 -4.70 6.21 31.07
N HIS A 235 -4.19 6.72 29.94
CA HIS A 235 -3.71 8.12 29.84
C HIS A 235 -4.32 8.82 28.61
N THR A 236 -5.49 9.40 28.82
CA THR A 236 -6.40 10.00 27.83
C THR A 236 -5.95 11.35 27.25
N SER A 237 -4.65 11.68 27.14
CA SER A 237 -4.26 13.09 26.87
C SER A 237 -3.16 13.39 25.84
N LEU A 238 -2.62 12.42 25.09
CA LEU A 238 -1.83 12.74 23.89
C LEU A 238 -2.54 12.20 22.65
N ARG A 239 -3.51 13.01 22.24
CA ARG A 239 -4.35 12.82 21.06
C ARG A 239 -3.50 12.96 19.79
N GLY A 240 -3.43 11.89 19.01
CA GLY A 240 -3.90 12.03 17.63
C GLY A 240 -2.93 11.84 16.47
N GLN A 241 -1.70 11.36 16.67
CA GLN A 241 -0.90 10.92 15.52
C GLN A 241 -0.83 9.38 15.50
N PRO A 242 -1.51 8.70 14.54
CA PRO A 242 -1.35 7.27 14.38
C PRO A 242 0.14 6.96 14.13
N CYS A 243 0.68 5.99 14.87
CA CYS A 243 2.08 5.61 14.81
C CYS A 243 2.37 4.88 13.50
N PHE A 244 2.57 5.66 12.43
CA PHE A 244 3.04 5.18 11.13
C PHE A 244 4.57 5.25 11.03
N THR A 245 5.29 5.14 12.14
CA THR A 245 6.76 5.29 12.18
C THR A 245 7.46 4.36 11.19
N SER A 246 6.97 3.12 11.08
CA SER A 246 7.53 2.11 10.19
C SER A 246 7.22 2.43 8.72
N SER A 247 6.01 2.90 8.41
CA SER A 247 5.66 3.37 7.05
C SER A 247 6.44 4.64 6.66
N HIS A 248 6.68 5.56 7.60
CA HIS A 248 7.54 6.72 7.37
C HIS A 248 8.97 6.30 7.03
N ALA A 249 9.56 5.40 7.81
CA ALA A 249 10.90 4.88 7.53
C ALA A 249 10.98 4.21 6.15
N ALA A 250 9.95 3.46 5.75
CA ALA A 250 9.84 2.90 4.41
C ALA A 250 9.82 4.01 3.33
N LEU A 251 9.01 5.05 3.53
CA LEU A 251 8.91 6.17 2.59
C LEU A 251 10.20 6.98 2.50
N ASP A 252 10.90 7.20 3.62
CA ASP A 252 12.20 7.86 3.65
C ASP A 252 13.22 7.11 2.78
N LEU A 253 13.31 5.78 2.94
CA LEU A 253 14.17 4.93 2.10
C LEU A 253 13.79 4.99 0.62
N ILE A 254 12.49 5.09 0.30
CA ILE A 254 12.03 5.29 -1.09
C ILE A 254 12.48 6.66 -1.63
N MET A 255 12.47 7.68 -0.79
CA MET A 255 12.85 9.04 -1.18
C MET A 255 14.37 9.22 -1.35
N GLU A 256 15.19 8.37 -0.72
CA GLU A 256 16.63 8.29 -0.96
C GLU A 256 16.97 7.73 -2.35
N LEU A 257 16.03 7.03 -2.99
CA LEU A 257 16.22 6.55 -4.36
C LEU A 257 16.25 7.72 -5.36
N PRO A 258 17.16 7.69 -6.35
CA PRO A 258 17.29 8.71 -7.35
C PRO A 258 15.99 8.93 -8.14
N SER A 259 15.70 10.20 -8.45
CA SER A 259 14.60 10.54 -9.33
C SER A 259 14.98 10.26 -10.79
N PRO A 260 14.13 9.56 -11.56
CA PRO A 260 14.39 9.34 -12.99
C PRO A 260 14.28 10.64 -13.82
N LEU A 261 13.78 11.73 -13.23
CA LEU A 261 13.59 13.02 -13.90
C LEU A 261 14.82 13.93 -13.86
N GLU A 262 15.81 13.60 -13.03
CA GLU A 262 16.96 14.48 -12.72
C GLU A 262 18.29 13.91 -13.23
N ASP A 263 18.30 12.66 -13.72
CA ASP A 263 19.51 11.99 -14.20
C ASP A 263 19.56 11.93 -15.73
N ASP A 264 20.55 12.60 -16.32
CA ASP A 264 20.80 12.55 -17.77
C ASP A 264 21.50 11.25 -18.19
N GLY A 265 22.02 10.47 -17.24
CA GLY A 265 22.68 9.19 -17.45
C GLY A 265 21.75 8.01 -17.21
N VAL A 266 21.62 7.13 -18.20
CA VAL A 266 20.93 5.84 -18.04
C VAL A 266 21.92 4.83 -17.46
N ASP A 267 21.99 4.75 -16.13
CA ASP A 267 22.63 3.61 -15.47
C ASP A 267 21.58 2.50 -15.26
N GLU A 268 21.73 1.41 -16.01
CA GLU A 268 20.84 0.23 -15.99
C GLU A 268 20.82 -0.46 -14.62
N ASN A 269 21.86 -0.27 -13.83
CA ASN A 269 21.96 -0.88 -12.50
C ASN A 269 21.33 -0.01 -11.40
N LYS A 270 20.89 1.20 -11.74
CA LYS A 270 20.33 2.13 -10.76
C LYS A 270 18.86 1.81 -10.48
N VAL A 271 18.51 1.76 -9.19
CA VAL A 271 17.12 1.62 -8.73
C VAL A 271 16.55 3.02 -8.56
N TYR A 272 15.44 3.32 -9.25
CA TYR A 272 14.82 4.64 -9.23
C TYR A 272 13.62 4.70 -8.29
N ASN A 273 13.27 5.93 -7.89
CA ASN A 273 12.04 6.18 -7.15
C ASN A 273 10.81 5.73 -7.97
N PRO A 274 9.94 4.86 -7.42
CA PRO A 274 8.87 4.22 -8.18
C PRO A 274 7.64 5.11 -8.39
N TRP A 275 7.49 6.22 -7.64
CA TRP A 275 6.25 7.01 -7.64
C TRP A 275 5.85 7.58 -9.01
N PRO A 276 6.75 8.19 -9.81
CA PRO A 276 6.39 8.70 -11.13
C PRO A 276 5.82 7.60 -12.02
N ALA A 277 6.50 6.47 -12.03
CA ALA A 277 6.15 5.38 -12.91
C ALA A 277 4.90 4.61 -12.46
N LEU A 278 4.67 4.46 -11.15
CA LEU A 278 3.39 3.97 -10.62
C LEU A 278 2.23 4.88 -11.03
N CYS A 279 2.42 6.21 -10.98
CA CYS A 279 1.43 7.16 -11.47
C CYS A 279 1.22 7.01 -12.98
N ASP A 280 2.26 6.80 -13.78
CA ASP A 280 2.12 6.61 -15.22
C ASP A 280 1.39 5.31 -15.59
N LEU A 281 1.74 4.22 -14.90
CA LEU A 281 1.17 2.90 -15.11
C LEU A 281 -0.36 2.89 -14.93
N VAL A 282 -0.91 3.69 -14.00
CA VAL A 282 -2.35 3.66 -13.73
C VAL A 282 -3.15 4.26 -14.89
N PHE A 283 -2.59 5.27 -15.57
CA PHE A 283 -3.21 5.86 -16.76
C PHE A 283 -2.91 5.07 -18.03
N ALA A 284 -1.75 4.41 -18.10
CA ALA A 284 -1.37 3.59 -19.24
C ALA A 284 -2.19 2.31 -19.36
N TYR A 285 -2.66 1.76 -18.23
CA TYR A 285 -3.40 0.50 -18.19
C TYR A 285 -4.70 0.66 -17.41
N PRO A 286 -5.65 1.41 -17.97
CA PRO A 286 -6.92 1.69 -17.31
C PRO A 286 -7.71 0.42 -17.03
N GLU A 287 -7.53 -0.67 -17.78
CA GLU A 287 -8.31 -1.91 -17.56
C GLU A 287 -7.76 -2.84 -16.47
N ASN A 288 -6.58 -2.54 -15.89
CA ASN A 288 -5.97 -3.44 -14.89
C ASN A 288 -6.50 -3.20 -13.48
N ASN A 289 -7.66 -3.78 -13.18
CA ASN A 289 -8.34 -3.63 -11.87
C ASN A 289 -7.48 -4.04 -10.68
N LEU A 290 -6.64 -5.09 -10.82
CA LEU A 290 -5.75 -5.53 -9.74
C LEU A 290 -4.74 -4.44 -9.38
N PHE A 291 -4.10 -3.85 -10.37
CA PHE A 291 -3.17 -2.74 -10.15
C PHE A 291 -3.89 -1.50 -9.63
N GLN A 292 -5.07 -1.16 -10.16
CA GLN A 292 -5.85 -0.03 -9.66
C GLN A 292 -6.13 -0.14 -8.15
N ILE A 293 -6.53 -1.33 -7.67
CA ILE A 293 -6.78 -1.57 -6.25
C ILE A 293 -5.51 -1.29 -5.44
N GLN A 294 -4.36 -1.83 -5.87
CA GLN A 294 -3.10 -1.59 -5.16
C GLN A 294 -2.65 -0.13 -5.23
N PHE A 295 -2.84 0.53 -6.37
CA PHE A 295 -2.53 1.94 -6.56
C PHE A 295 -3.34 2.83 -5.61
N TYR A 296 -4.65 2.57 -5.46
CA TYR A 296 -5.47 3.26 -4.46
C TYR A 296 -4.92 3.07 -3.05
N ARG A 297 -4.54 1.84 -2.68
CA ARG A 297 -3.97 1.54 -1.35
C ARG A 297 -2.67 2.31 -1.10
N LEU A 298 -1.82 2.44 -2.12
CA LEU A 298 -0.60 3.26 -2.03
C LEU A 298 -0.91 4.75 -1.82
N ILE A 299 -1.86 5.32 -2.58
CA ILE A 299 -2.29 6.72 -2.40
C ILE A 299 -2.93 6.93 -1.02
N HIS A 300 -3.74 5.98 -0.58
CA HIS A 300 -4.34 6.02 0.75
C HIS A 300 -3.27 5.97 1.84
N ALA A 301 -2.28 5.08 1.75
CA ALA A 301 -1.17 5.03 2.69
C ALA A 301 -0.38 6.35 2.75
N LEU A 302 -0.14 6.99 1.60
CA LEU A 302 0.49 8.32 1.55
C LEU A 302 -0.35 9.39 2.26
N CYS A 303 -1.68 9.33 2.14
CA CYS A 303 -2.56 10.20 2.90
C CYS A 303 -2.45 9.89 4.40
N MET A 304 -2.54 8.62 4.79
CA MET A 304 -2.53 8.27 6.22
C MET A 304 -1.21 8.60 6.93
N THR A 305 -0.09 8.58 6.19
CA THR A 305 1.24 8.95 6.70
C THR A 305 1.51 10.45 6.64
N ASP A 306 0.78 11.24 5.85
CA ASP A 306 1.08 12.67 5.58
C ASP A 306 2.57 12.90 5.24
N HIS A 307 3.19 11.95 4.50
CA HIS A 307 4.60 12.05 4.16
C HIS A 307 4.83 13.06 3.02
N GLU A 308 5.12 14.31 3.41
CA GLU A 308 5.20 15.46 2.51
C GLU A 308 6.10 15.24 1.30
N ALA A 309 7.27 14.63 1.47
CA ALA A 309 8.24 14.45 0.38
C ALA A 309 7.71 13.52 -0.72
N SER A 310 7.09 12.40 -0.35
CA SER A 310 6.46 11.49 -1.31
C SER A 310 5.19 12.10 -1.92
N LEU A 311 4.38 12.80 -1.12
CA LEU A 311 3.21 13.52 -1.63
C LEU A 311 3.61 14.54 -2.70
N LYS A 312 4.68 15.32 -2.50
CA LYS A 312 5.24 16.25 -3.51
C LYS A 312 5.56 15.54 -4.83
N ILE A 313 6.21 14.38 -4.80
CA ILE A 313 6.49 13.63 -6.03
C ILE A 313 5.18 13.28 -6.73
N VAL A 314 4.23 12.66 -6.02
CA VAL A 314 2.97 12.19 -6.61
C VAL A 314 2.12 13.35 -7.14
N VAL A 315 1.82 14.34 -6.31
CA VAL A 315 0.86 15.40 -6.69
C VAL A 315 1.48 16.44 -7.61
N GLN A 316 2.73 16.86 -7.35
CA GLN A 316 3.37 17.97 -8.04
C GLN A 316 4.29 17.50 -9.17
N LYS A 317 5.26 16.60 -8.92
CA LYS A 317 6.20 16.16 -9.97
C LYS A 317 5.51 15.29 -11.02
N SER A 318 4.72 14.29 -10.61
CA SER A 318 3.99 13.38 -11.51
C SER A 318 2.68 13.97 -12.03
N LYS A 319 2.28 15.16 -11.54
CA LYS A 319 1.04 15.86 -11.89
C LYS A 319 -0.21 14.96 -11.78
N PHE A 320 -0.21 14.04 -10.81
CA PHE A 320 -1.25 13.03 -10.68
C PHE A 320 -2.65 13.65 -10.60
N VAL A 321 -2.82 14.68 -9.75
CA VAL A 321 -4.11 15.36 -9.57
C VAL A 321 -4.61 15.93 -10.90
N SER A 322 -3.80 16.72 -11.61
CA SER A 322 -4.21 17.33 -12.88
C SER A 322 -4.60 16.29 -13.93
N ARG A 323 -3.86 15.17 -14.01
CA ARG A 323 -4.15 14.06 -14.93
C ARG A 323 -5.43 13.30 -14.57
N ALA A 324 -5.62 13.01 -13.28
CA ALA A 324 -6.82 12.36 -12.78
C ALA A 324 -8.07 13.22 -13.04
N LEU A 325 -7.98 14.53 -12.81
CA LEU A 325 -9.06 15.48 -13.13
C LEU A 325 -9.38 15.51 -14.62
N ALA A 326 -8.35 15.51 -15.48
CA ALA A 326 -8.54 15.48 -16.93
C ALA A 326 -9.21 14.18 -17.38
N ALA A 327 -8.77 13.04 -16.84
CA ALA A 327 -9.38 11.73 -17.12
C ALA A 327 -10.86 11.69 -16.68
N CYS A 328 -11.18 12.09 -15.44
CA CYS A 328 -12.57 12.09 -14.94
C CYS A 328 -13.52 13.06 -15.68
N LYS A 329 -12.97 14.05 -16.41
CA LYS A 329 -13.72 15.00 -17.24
C LYS A 329 -13.86 14.54 -18.70
N ALA A 330 -13.11 13.53 -19.13
CA ALA A 330 -13.24 12.98 -20.46
C ALA A 330 -14.67 12.43 -20.67
N ALA A 331 -15.18 12.57 -21.90
CA ALA A 331 -16.54 12.16 -22.23
C ALA A 331 -16.70 10.64 -22.23
N ASP A 332 -15.63 9.92 -22.56
CA ASP A 332 -15.66 8.48 -22.67
C ASP A 332 -15.58 7.84 -21.26
N PRO A 333 -16.48 6.90 -20.93
CA PRO A 333 -16.40 6.17 -19.68
C PRO A 333 -15.16 5.29 -19.70
N VAL A 334 -14.13 5.68 -18.95
CA VAL A 334 -12.93 4.86 -18.75
C VAL A 334 -13.14 3.99 -17.51
N SER A 335 -12.84 2.70 -17.60
CA SER A 335 -12.74 1.73 -16.48
C SER A 335 -11.98 2.27 -15.26
N LEU A 336 -11.05 3.19 -15.50
CA LEU A 336 -10.22 3.88 -14.53
C LEU A 336 -10.96 4.95 -13.68
N HIS A 337 -12.14 5.42 -14.09
CA HIS A 337 -12.85 6.50 -13.38
C HIS A 337 -13.12 6.17 -11.91
N GLY A 338 -13.55 4.93 -11.62
CA GLY A 338 -13.89 4.52 -10.26
C GLY A 338 -12.71 4.66 -9.30
N VAL A 339 -11.53 4.14 -9.67
CA VAL A 339 -10.35 4.23 -8.81
C VAL A 339 -9.82 5.66 -8.69
N LEU A 340 -9.88 6.47 -9.75
CA LEU A 340 -9.43 7.87 -9.70
C LEU A 340 -10.33 8.69 -8.78
N LEU A 341 -11.66 8.50 -8.83
CA LEU A 341 -12.58 9.14 -7.90
C LEU A 341 -12.29 8.74 -6.46
N ARG A 342 -11.94 7.47 -6.19
CA ARG A 342 -11.50 7.03 -4.84
C ARG A 342 -10.21 7.72 -4.41
N CYS A 343 -9.21 7.80 -5.28
CA CYS A 343 -7.94 8.49 -4.99
C CYS A 343 -8.15 9.99 -4.72
N LEU A 344 -8.96 10.67 -5.53
CA LEU A 344 -9.27 12.09 -5.36
C LEU A 344 -10.07 12.33 -4.07
N ASN A 345 -11.02 11.45 -3.74
CA ASN A 345 -11.72 11.54 -2.45
C ASN A 345 -10.80 11.28 -1.26
N ALA A 346 -9.85 10.35 -1.35
CA ALA A 346 -8.87 10.14 -0.29
C ALA A 346 -8.04 11.42 -0.04
N LEU A 347 -7.54 12.06 -1.10
CA LEU A 347 -6.82 13.33 -0.99
C LEU A 347 -7.73 14.45 -0.41
N ARG A 348 -8.99 14.52 -0.85
CA ARG A 348 -9.98 15.49 -0.33
C ARG A 348 -10.22 15.30 1.16
N LEU A 349 -10.59 14.10 1.59
CA LEU A 349 -10.90 13.79 2.98
C LEU A 349 -9.66 13.99 3.86
N HIS A 350 -8.50 13.54 3.41
CA HIS A 350 -7.26 13.75 4.14
C HIS A 350 -6.92 15.24 4.31
N SER A 351 -7.07 16.04 3.25
CA SER A 351 -6.85 17.50 3.34
C SER A 351 -7.77 18.19 4.36
N GLN A 352 -8.97 17.66 4.59
CA GLN A 352 -9.90 18.17 5.60
C GLN A 352 -9.51 17.77 7.03
N SER A 353 -8.82 16.63 7.19
CA SER A 353 -8.38 16.13 8.51
C SER A 353 -7.07 16.73 9.00
N ILE A 354 -6.25 17.30 8.11
CA ILE A 354 -4.92 17.83 8.43
C ILE A 354 -4.90 19.35 8.66
N SER A 355 -3.81 19.83 9.25
CA SER A 355 -3.57 21.24 9.53
C SER A 355 -3.71 22.11 8.26
N PRO A 356 -4.29 23.32 8.35
CA PRO A 356 -4.28 24.33 7.28
C PRO A 356 -2.89 24.64 6.74
N GLN A 357 -1.84 24.44 7.55
CA GLN A 357 -0.45 24.68 7.15
C GLN A 357 0.22 23.46 6.48
N SER A 358 -0.46 22.32 6.44
CA SER A 358 0.08 21.12 5.78
C SER A 358 0.28 21.35 4.28
N TYR A 359 1.29 20.67 3.74
CA TYR A 359 1.63 20.79 2.33
C TYR A 359 0.45 20.41 1.40
N LEU A 360 -0.20 19.26 1.64
CA LEU A 360 -1.25 18.78 0.74
C LEU A 360 -2.42 19.76 0.67
N ARG A 361 -2.86 20.29 1.81
CA ARG A 361 -3.96 21.25 1.84
C ARG A 361 -3.61 22.53 1.08
N ASN A 362 -2.43 23.10 1.35
CA ASN A 362 -1.93 24.27 0.64
C ASN A 362 -1.81 24.03 -0.87
N TYR A 363 -1.29 22.86 -1.27
CA TYR A 363 -1.19 22.47 -2.67
C TYR A 363 -2.57 22.45 -3.34
N LEU A 364 -3.56 21.76 -2.75
CA LEU A 364 -4.91 21.65 -3.28
C LEU A 364 -5.64 23.01 -3.34
N ASP A 365 -5.48 23.85 -2.32
CA ASP A 365 -6.06 25.21 -2.29
C ASP A 365 -5.45 26.13 -3.36
N SER A 366 -4.17 25.93 -3.68
CA SER A 366 -3.49 26.66 -4.76
C SER A 366 -3.82 26.13 -6.16
N HIS A 367 -4.37 24.92 -6.29
CA HIS A 367 -4.58 24.26 -7.57
C HIS A 367 -5.95 24.62 -8.18
N ASP A 368 -5.97 25.53 -9.16
CA ASP A 368 -7.21 26.05 -9.76
C ASP A 368 -8.12 24.97 -10.36
N GLY A 369 -7.54 23.99 -11.06
CA GLY A 369 -8.31 22.89 -11.63
C GLY A 369 -8.99 21.99 -10.58
N TRP A 370 -8.45 21.96 -9.36
CA TRP A 370 -8.97 21.16 -8.25
C TRP A 370 -10.15 21.89 -7.63
N LYS A 371 -9.99 23.18 -7.28
CA LYS A 371 -11.08 24.05 -6.79
C LYS A 371 -12.29 24.01 -7.71
N ALA A 372 -12.08 24.15 -9.02
CA ALA A 372 -13.15 24.11 -10.01
C ALA A 372 -13.83 22.73 -10.17
N PHE A 373 -13.23 21.65 -9.66
CA PHE A 373 -13.75 20.29 -9.78
C PHE A 373 -14.31 19.74 -8.46
N GLN A 374 -14.14 20.41 -7.31
CA GLN A 374 -14.56 19.85 -6.02
C GLN A 374 -16.05 19.51 -5.97
N ASP A 375 -16.91 20.40 -6.45
CA ASP A 375 -18.37 20.17 -6.46
C ASP A 375 -18.75 19.02 -7.40
N GLU A 376 -18.09 18.95 -8.56
CA GLU A 376 -18.28 17.88 -9.53
C GLU A 376 -17.79 16.52 -9.01
N LEU A 377 -16.65 16.50 -8.29
CA LEU A 377 -16.16 15.31 -7.60
C LEU A 377 -17.19 14.81 -6.59
N ARG A 378 -17.75 15.71 -5.77
CA ARG A 378 -18.78 15.34 -4.79
C ARG A 378 -20.02 14.78 -5.47
N ARG A 379 -20.52 15.45 -6.52
CA ARG A 379 -21.67 15.00 -7.31
C ARG A 379 -21.44 13.60 -7.90
N LYS A 380 -20.32 13.38 -8.60
CA LYS A 380 -19.97 12.08 -9.18
C LYS A 380 -19.82 10.99 -8.11
N THR A 381 -19.29 11.34 -6.94
CA THR A 381 -19.15 10.39 -5.82
C THR A 381 -20.51 10.00 -5.27
N ILE A 382 -21.41 10.96 -5.03
CA ILE A 382 -22.78 10.69 -4.58
C ILE A 382 -23.47 9.77 -5.59
N GLU A 383 -23.39 10.08 -6.88
CA GLU A 383 -23.97 9.25 -7.95
C GLU A 383 -23.44 7.81 -7.94
N GLN A 384 -22.12 7.63 -7.74
CA GLN A 384 -21.50 6.31 -7.67
C GLN A 384 -21.94 5.50 -6.43
N GLN A 385 -22.31 6.18 -5.35
CA GLN A 385 -22.74 5.57 -4.09
C GLN A 385 -24.25 5.30 -4.04
N LEU A 386 -25.03 5.76 -5.03
CA LEU A 386 -26.46 5.44 -5.11
C LEU A 386 -26.64 3.94 -5.38
N PRO A 387 -27.59 3.26 -4.69
CA PRO A 387 -27.92 1.87 -4.95
C PRO A 387 -28.23 1.63 -6.43
N GLY A 388 -27.72 0.53 -6.99
CA GLY A 388 -27.90 0.23 -8.42
C GLY A 388 -26.98 0.99 -9.37
N GLY A 389 -26.03 1.79 -8.87
CA GLY A 389 -25.10 2.55 -9.71
C GLY A 389 -25.79 3.55 -10.63
N GLY A 390 -26.92 4.10 -10.18
CA GLY A 390 -27.77 5.00 -10.97
C GLY A 390 -28.77 4.30 -11.89
N ILE A 391 -28.81 2.96 -11.91
CA ILE A 391 -29.92 2.22 -12.50
C ILE A 391 -31.04 2.15 -11.46
N ASP A 392 -32.25 2.58 -11.85
CA ASP A 392 -33.45 2.42 -11.03
C ASP A 392 -33.72 0.92 -10.81
N VAL A 393 -33.21 0.37 -9.72
CA VAL A 393 -33.48 -1.01 -9.34
C VAL A 393 -34.94 -1.07 -8.89
N PRO A 394 -35.81 -1.83 -9.59
CA PRO A 394 -37.22 -1.92 -9.22
C PRO A 394 -37.33 -2.47 -7.80
N TYR A 395 -37.83 -1.62 -6.92
CA TYR A 395 -37.95 -1.93 -5.51
C TYR A 395 -39.15 -2.87 -5.30
N ASN A 396 -38.88 -4.17 -5.16
CA ASN A 396 -39.91 -5.18 -4.93
C ASN A 396 -40.45 -5.09 -3.49
N GLY A 397 -41.41 -4.18 -3.27
CA GLY A 397 -42.60 -4.46 -2.47
C GLY A 397 -42.52 -4.58 -0.94
N GLY A 398 -41.41 -4.29 -0.26
CA GLY A 398 -41.37 -4.23 1.22
C GLY A 398 -41.34 -2.79 1.71
N GLU A 399 -42.30 -2.33 2.52
CA GLU A 399 -42.40 -0.96 3.06
C GLU A 399 -41.25 -0.54 4.01
N ILE A 400 -40.00 -0.58 3.55
CA ILE A 400 -38.84 -0.11 4.32
C ILE A 400 -38.45 1.26 3.77
N ASN A 401 -39.01 2.29 4.39
CA ASN A 401 -38.57 3.69 4.40
C ASN A 401 -37.91 4.22 3.10
N LYS A 402 -38.78 4.76 2.24
CA LYS A 402 -38.48 5.63 1.09
C LYS A 402 -37.82 6.98 1.44
N SER A 403 -37.22 7.13 2.62
CA SER A 403 -36.27 8.22 2.83
C SER A 403 -35.05 7.85 1.99
N GLN A 404 -34.91 8.46 0.80
CA GLN A 404 -33.63 8.56 0.10
C GLN A 404 -32.62 8.97 1.16
N SER A 405 -31.83 8.01 1.65
CA SER A 405 -30.80 8.31 2.62
C SER A 405 -29.87 9.29 1.91
N VAL A 406 -29.78 10.50 2.45
CA VAL A 406 -28.83 11.49 1.95
C VAL A 406 -27.46 10.81 2.04
N VAL A 407 -26.85 10.54 0.89
CA VAL A 407 -25.56 9.87 0.83
C VAL A 407 -24.51 10.85 1.37
N GLU A 408 -24.07 10.63 2.60
CA GLU A 408 -23.01 11.41 3.20
C GLU A 408 -21.64 10.91 2.74
N ILE A 409 -20.84 11.80 2.15
CA ILE A 409 -19.51 11.47 1.62
C ILE A 409 -18.37 12.22 2.32
N ASP A 410 -18.68 13.01 3.35
CA ASP A 410 -17.72 13.81 4.09
C ASP A 410 -17.11 13.04 5.27
N LEU A 411 -16.06 13.60 5.89
CA LEU A 411 -15.42 12.99 7.07
C LEU A 411 -16.46 12.69 8.15
N GLY A 412 -16.41 11.48 8.70
CA GLY A 412 -17.38 10.98 9.67
C GLY A 412 -18.52 10.16 9.06
N SER A 413 -18.64 10.11 7.74
CA SER A 413 -19.65 9.27 7.08
C SER A 413 -19.18 7.83 6.87
N LEU A 414 -20.13 6.92 6.60
CA LEU A 414 -19.86 5.53 6.24
C LEU A 414 -18.95 5.42 5.01
N PHE A 415 -19.10 6.31 4.04
CA PHE A 415 -18.25 6.35 2.85
C PHE A 415 -16.80 6.68 3.21
N ALA A 416 -16.57 7.65 4.11
CA ALA A 416 -15.24 7.95 4.60
C ALA A 416 -14.63 6.74 5.33
N ASP A 417 -15.41 6.06 6.17
CA ASP A 417 -14.99 4.82 6.85
C ASP A 417 -14.60 3.72 5.85
N GLN A 418 -15.38 3.50 4.79
CA GLN A 418 -15.08 2.55 3.71
C GLN A 418 -13.83 2.91 2.90
N LEU A 419 -13.50 4.20 2.79
CA LEU A 419 -12.25 4.65 2.21
C LEU A 419 -11.06 4.51 3.17
N GLY A 420 -11.30 4.12 4.43
CA GLY A 420 -10.28 3.94 5.45
C GLY A 420 -10.04 5.17 6.33
N PHE A 421 -10.95 6.16 6.30
CA PHE A 421 -10.95 7.34 7.18
C PHE A 421 -11.87 7.13 8.37
N ASP A 422 -11.48 6.23 9.27
CA ASP A 422 -12.26 5.86 10.47
C ASP A 422 -12.69 7.10 11.27
N SER A 423 -13.99 7.34 11.31
CA SER A 423 -14.67 8.44 12.00
C SER A 423 -14.33 8.57 13.49
N LYS A 424 -13.89 7.48 14.13
CA LYS A 424 -13.44 7.48 15.53
C LYS A 424 -12.04 8.06 15.67
N LEU A 425 -11.18 7.83 14.67
CA LEU A 425 -9.76 8.20 14.68
C LEU A 425 -9.50 9.53 13.98
N ILE A 426 -10.19 9.79 12.87
CA ILE A 426 -9.94 10.92 11.98
C ILE A 426 -11.14 11.86 12.04
N LYS A 427 -10.88 13.09 12.48
CA LYS A 427 -11.89 14.16 12.59
C LYS A 427 -11.47 15.35 11.73
N PRO A 428 -12.44 16.16 11.28
CA PRO A 428 -12.13 17.43 10.64
C PRO A 428 -11.21 18.29 11.52
N TYR A 429 -10.27 19.00 10.90
CA TYR A 429 -9.42 19.94 11.62
C TYR A 429 -10.28 21.07 12.20
N ASP A 430 -10.38 21.14 13.53
CA ASP A 430 -11.23 22.11 14.24
C ASP A 430 -10.45 23.36 14.74
N GLY A 431 -9.15 23.44 14.46
CA GLY A 431 -8.29 24.54 14.93
C GLY A 431 -8.08 24.58 16.44
N SER A 432 -8.66 23.65 17.19
CA SER A 432 -8.58 23.60 18.65
C SER A 432 -7.36 22.83 19.16
N ILE A 433 -6.44 22.46 18.25
CA ILE A 433 -5.12 21.97 18.62
C ILE A 433 -4.39 23.13 19.30
N ASN A 434 -4.48 23.11 20.63
CA ASN A 434 -3.74 23.99 21.50
C ASN A 434 -2.29 24.00 21.05
N ILE A 435 -1.83 25.18 20.67
CA ILE A 435 -0.43 25.57 20.65
C ILE A 435 0.05 25.46 22.10
N PHE A 436 0.25 24.23 22.59
CA PHE A 436 1.15 24.00 23.70
C PHE A 436 2.54 24.06 23.11
N ASP A 437 2.93 25.32 22.91
CA ASP A 437 4.28 25.84 23.04
C ASP A 437 5.15 24.80 23.73
N GLU A 438 6.06 24.22 22.96
CA GLU A 438 7.23 23.48 23.39
C GLU A 438 8.12 24.47 24.17
N LYS A 439 7.61 24.98 25.29
CA LYS A 439 8.35 25.77 26.26
C LYS A 439 9.26 24.82 27.00
N SER A 440 10.38 24.54 26.35
CA SER A 440 11.71 24.53 26.92
C SER A 440 11.70 24.39 28.45
N GLU A 441 11.82 23.16 28.92
CA GLU A 441 12.48 22.91 30.20
C GLU A 441 13.92 23.43 30.08
N SER A 442 14.13 24.68 30.47
CA SER A 442 15.44 25.15 30.91
C SER A 442 15.28 25.78 32.29
N ALA A 443 15.46 24.93 33.29
CA ALA A 443 15.59 25.34 34.67
C ALA A 443 16.89 26.16 34.85
N SER A 444 16.74 27.32 35.49
CA SER A 444 17.71 28.02 36.33
C SER A 444 19.08 28.42 35.73
N SER A 445 19.30 29.73 35.60
CA SER A 445 20.01 30.49 36.66
C SER A 445 20.52 31.86 36.18
N SER A 446 20.63 32.77 37.16
CA SER A 446 21.37 34.04 37.15
C SER A 446 20.58 35.31 36.78
N THR A 447 19.97 35.85 37.83
CA THR A 447 20.01 37.28 38.15
C THR A 447 21.34 37.94 37.79
N THR A 448 21.34 38.91 36.86
CA THR A 448 22.31 40.01 36.90
C THR A 448 21.71 41.32 36.39
N LYS A 449 21.46 42.23 37.33
CA LYS A 449 21.35 43.67 37.10
C LYS A 449 22.58 44.19 36.35
N LYS A 450 22.42 44.85 35.18
CA LYS A 450 23.40 45.86 34.73
C LYS A 450 22.83 46.91 33.76
N LYS A 451 22.63 48.10 34.35
CA LYS A 451 23.11 49.42 33.91
C LYS A 451 22.71 49.97 32.53
N LYS A 452 21.74 50.89 32.61
CA LYS A 452 21.48 52.05 31.74
C LYS A 452 22.79 52.82 31.39
N LYS A 453 23.12 52.90 30.09
CA LYS A 453 24.09 53.83 29.47
C LYS A 453 23.60 53.99 28.02
N GLY A 454 23.15 55.13 27.52
CA GLY A 454 23.82 56.42 27.45
C GLY A 454 23.70 56.88 25.99
N LYS A 455 22.66 57.68 25.70
CA LYS A 455 22.31 58.22 24.38
C LYS A 455 23.41 59.21 23.94
N LYS A 456 24.22 58.88 22.92
CA LYS A 456 25.20 59.82 22.33
C LYS A 456 24.73 60.26 20.94
N LYS A 457 24.32 61.54 20.87
CA LYS A 457 24.05 62.34 19.67
C LYS A 457 25.19 62.21 18.65
N LYS A 458 24.87 61.88 17.39
CA LYS A 458 25.76 62.10 16.25
C LYS A 458 25.43 63.46 15.64
N LYS A 459 26.41 64.36 15.64
CA LYS A 459 26.37 65.72 15.10
C LYS A 459 26.84 65.68 13.64
N LYS A 460 26.12 66.40 12.78
CA LYS A 460 26.46 66.70 11.38
C LYS A 460 27.92 67.17 11.23
N LYS A 461 28.57 66.73 10.15
CA LYS A 461 29.35 67.61 9.27
C LYS A 461 28.95 67.31 7.84
#